data_AF-A0A316U7Y7-F1
#
_entry.id   AF-A0A316U7Y7-F1
#
_cell.length_a   1.000
_cell.length_b   1.000
_cell.length_c   1.000
_cell.angle_alpha   90.00
_cell.angle_beta   90.00
_cell.angle_gamma   90.00
#
_symmetry.space_group_name_H-M   'P 1'
#
loop_
_entity.id
_entity.type
_entity.pdbx_description
1 polymer ?
#
loop_
_entity_poly.entity_id
_entity_poly.type
_entity_poly.pdbx_seq_one_letter_code
_entity_poly.pdbx_strand_id
1 'polypeptide(L)'
;DDPLDSANNLEDLSYSQGFSAGSSHGRLHGLFEGRQLGREKGFEIWDEVGFYQGTAKFWKGVLMTSGDKATRKVTKQLGHIDALERLISAFPMKNKSGEALPSAPPGSLETVDEGDASDAGAAEDASELADATDEQLAQMDMATLLERIRARYKLMCASLGIPAKGTAEEVSQSASAAASKTTATIAGRTVDTTQLRF
;
A
#
# COMPACT_ATOMS: atom_id res chain seq x y z
N ASP A 1 43.00 42.36 -2.87
CA ASP A 1 42.97 40.92 -2.57
C ASP A 1 44.35 40.35 -2.80
N ASP A 2 44.98 39.87 -1.73
CA ASP A 2 46.30 39.26 -1.79
C ASP A 2 46.15 37.85 -2.42
N PRO A 3 46.82 37.56 -3.56
CA PRO A 3 46.74 36.26 -4.19
C PRO A 3 47.23 35.10 -3.30
N LEU A 4 48.06 35.37 -2.29
CA LEU A 4 48.54 34.36 -1.35
C LEU A 4 47.45 33.95 -0.34
N ASP A 5 46.59 34.88 0.09
CA ASP A 5 45.45 34.58 0.96
C ASP A 5 44.38 33.74 0.23
N SER A 6 44.19 33.98 -1.07
CA SER A 6 43.30 33.15 -1.89
C SER A 6 43.83 31.72 -2.07
N ALA A 7 45.15 31.56 -2.20
CA ALA A 7 45.77 30.24 -2.31
C ALA A 7 45.67 29.45 -1.00
N ASN A 8 45.80 30.13 0.15
CA ASN A 8 45.70 29.50 1.47
C ASN A 8 44.27 29.04 1.81
N ASN A 9 43.24 29.72 1.28
CA ASN A 9 41.83 29.38 1.52
C ASN A 9 41.20 28.53 0.39
N LEU A 10 41.99 28.03 -0.55
CA LEU A 10 41.48 27.34 -1.75
C LEU A 10 40.75 26.03 -1.40
N GLU A 11 41.21 25.31 -0.37
CA GLU A 11 40.58 24.08 0.11
C GLU A 11 39.19 24.35 0.71
N ASP A 12 39.08 25.35 1.60
CA ASP A 12 37.81 25.75 2.22
C ASP A 12 36.80 26.29 1.19
N LEU A 13 37.27 27.06 0.21
CA LEU A 13 36.44 27.55 -0.90
C LEU A 13 35.94 26.39 -1.77
N SER A 14 36.80 25.44 -2.11
CA SER A 14 36.42 24.26 -2.90
C SER A 14 35.45 23.36 -2.13
N TYR A 15 35.67 23.18 -0.83
CA TYR A 15 34.80 22.41 0.05
C TYR A 15 33.41 23.06 0.18
N SER A 16 33.36 24.33 0.55
CA SER A 16 32.10 25.06 0.72
C SER A 16 31.30 25.15 -0.58
N GLN A 17 31.98 25.35 -1.72
CA GLN A 17 31.36 25.36 -3.04
C GLN A 17 30.80 23.97 -3.41
N GLY A 18 31.59 22.91 -3.23
CA GLY A 18 31.16 21.54 -3.49
C GLY A 18 30.00 21.11 -2.59
N PHE A 19 30.04 21.48 -1.31
CA PHE A 19 28.97 21.22 -0.35
C PHE A 19 27.68 21.96 -0.70
N SER A 20 27.75 23.26 -1.00
CA SER A 20 26.58 24.07 -1.37
C SER A 20 25.93 23.55 -2.67
N ALA A 21 26.74 23.24 -3.68
CA ALA A 21 26.29 22.66 -4.93
C ALA A 21 25.66 21.27 -4.71
N GLY A 22 26.34 20.39 -3.98
CA GLY A 22 25.84 19.03 -3.68
C GLY A 22 24.57 19.04 -2.83
N SER A 23 24.49 19.91 -1.83
CA SER A 23 23.34 20.04 -0.94
C SER A 23 22.09 20.57 -1.68
N SER A 24 22.27 21.62 -2.48
CA SER A 24 21.16 22.16 -3.29
C SER A 24 20.67 21.16 -4.34
N HIS A 25 21.59 20.45 -5.00
CA HIS A 25 21.27 19.41 -5.98
C HIS A 25 20.59 18.21 -5.32
N GLY A 26 21.13 17.68 -4.22
CA GLY A 26 20.56 16.55 -3.49
C GLY A 26 19.17 16.84 -2.96
N ARG A 27 18.93 18.05 -2.44
CA ARG A 27 17.59 18.50 -2.01
C ARG A 27 16.59 18.49 -3.17
N LEU A 28 17.02 19.00 -4.33
CA LEU A 28 16.18 19.05 -5.53
C LEU A 28 15.88 17.64 -6.06
N HIS A 29 16.88 16.76 -6.12
CA HIS A 29 16.70 15.37 -6.54
C HIS A 29 15.81 14.58 -5.59
N GLY A 30 16.03 14.66 -4.28
CA GLY A 30 15.18 14.01 -3.29
C GLY A 30 13.72 14.48 -3.36
N LEU A 31 13.49 15.77 -3.65
CA LEU A 31 12.15 16.29 -3.87
C LEU A 31 11.48 15.70 -5.12
N PHE A 32 12.21 15.58 -6.23
CA PHE A 32 11.67 15.01 -7.46
C PHE A 32 11.39 13.52 -7.34
N GLU A 33 12.35 12.77 -6.80
CA GLU A 33 12.24 11.33 -6.58
C GLU A 33 11.12 11.00 -5.60
N GLY A 34 11.04 11.67 -4.45
CA GLY A 34 9.97 11.47 -3.47
C GLY A 34 8.58 11.75 -4.05
N ARG A 35 8.44 12.77 -4.90
CA ARG A 35 7.17 13.06 -5.59
C ARG A 35 6.81 11.98 -6.61
N GLN A 36 7.79 11.47 -7.34
CA GLN A 36 7.57 10.41 -8.30
C GLN A 36 7.13 9.12 -7.60
N LEU A 37 7.87 8.71 -6.57
CA LEU A 37 7.57 7.52 -5.77
C LEU A 37 6.21 7.62 -5.08
N GLY A 38 5.90 8.78 -4.48
CA GLY A 38 4.61 9.01 -3.83
C GLY A 38 3.44 8.93 -4.81
N ARG A 39 3.60 9.36 -6.06
CA ARG A 39 2.57 9.22 -7.10
C ARG A 39 2.37 7.76 -7.51
N GLU A 40 3.46 7.02 -7.69
CA GLU A 40 3.41 5.61 -8.08
C GLU A 40 2.75 4.76 -6.99
N LYS A 41 3.22 4.87 -5.74
CA LYS A 41 2.64 4.15 -4.61
C LYS A 41 1.23 4.61 -4.27
N GLY A 42 0.94 5.89 -4.40
CA GLY A 42 -0.41 6.41 -4.27
C GLY A 42 -1.37 5.79 -5.29
N PHE A 43 -0.93 5.64 -6.55
CA PHE A 43 -1.74 4.99 -7.59
C PHE A 43 -1.98 3.51 -7.29
N GLU A 44 -0.95 2.76 -6.90
CA GLU A 44 -1.05 1.34 -6.55
C GLU A 44 -2.10 1.09 -5.46
N ILE A 45 -2.06 1.89 -4.39
CA ILE A 45 -3.02 1.81 -3.27
C ILE A 45 -4.44 2.18 -3.75
N TRP A 46 -4.57 3.25 -4.53
CA TRP A 46 -5.89 3.70 -5.00
C TRP A 46 -6.51 2.80 -6.07
N ASP A 47 -5.70 2.12 -6.87
CA ASP A 47 -6.17 1.11 -7.82
C ASP A 47 -6.84 -0.05 -7.08
N GLU A 48 -6.21 -0.52 -6.00
CA GLU A 48 -6.78 -1.53 -5.11
C GLU A 48 -8.12 -1.07 -4.48
N VAL A 49 -8.12 0.10 -3.84
CA VAL A 49 -9.32 0.66 -3.19
C VAL A 49 -10.44 0.88 -4.22
N GLY A 50 -10.10 1.37 -5.40
CA GLY A 50 -11.03 1.58 -6.51
C GLY A 50 -11.65 0.27 -7.01
N PHE A 51 -10.85 -0.78 -7.14
CA PHE A 51 -11.33 -2.12 -7.50
C PHE A 51 -12.35 -2.65 -6.48
N TYR A 52 -12.06 -2.52 -5.19
CA TYR A 52 -12.99 -2.92 -4.12
C TYR A 52 -14.28 -2.12 -4.15
N GLN A 53 -14.19 -0.80 -4.35
CA GLN A 53 -15.37 0.07 -4.46
C GLN A 53 -16.25 -0.31 -5.65
N GLY A 54 -15.64 -0.56 -6.81
CA GLY A 54 -16.36 -0.98 -8.02
C GLY A 54 -17.09 -2.30 -7.83
N THR A 55 -16.42 -3.27 -7.21
CA THR A 55 -17.00 -4.58 -6.90
C THR A 55 -18.17 -4.45 -5.92
N ALA A 56 -18.02 -3.66 -4.86
CA ALA A 56 -19.08 -3.39 -3.89
C ALA A 56 -20.33 -2.80 -4.57
N LYS A 57 -20.15 -1.75 -5.39
CA LYS A 57 -21.25 -1.10 -6.13
C LYS A 57 -21.94 -2.04 -7.10
N PHE A 58 -21.18 -2.85 -7.83
CA PHE A 58 -21.72 -3.85 -8.75
C PHE A 58 -22.64 -4.84 -8.03
N TRP A 59 -22.16 -5.47 -6.95
CA TRP A 59 -22.95 -6.44 -6.19
C TRP A 59 -24.13 -5.81 -5.46
N LYS A 60 -23.99 -4.57 -4.98
CA LYS A 60 -25.10 -3.77 -4.43
C LYS A 60 -26.22 -3.63 -5.47
N GLY A 61 -25.87 -3.25 -6.69
CA GLY A 61 -26.82 -3.15 -7.81
C GLY A 61 -27.51 -4.47 -8.09
N VAL A 62 -26.75 -5.56 -8.24
CA VAL A 62 -27.28 -6.91 -8.50
C VAL A 62 -28.28 -7.33 -7.42
N LEU A 63 -27.91 -7.24 -6.13
CA LEU A 63 -28.78 -7.59 -5.02
C LEU A 63 -30.06 -6.76 -4.97
N MET A 64 -29.97 -5.47 -5.33
CA MET A 64 -31.13 -4.60 -5.43
C MET A 64 -32.02 -4.97 -6.62
N THR A 65 -31.49 -5.41 -7.76
CA THR A 65 -32.32 -5.78 -8.92
C THR A 65 -32.94 -7.18 -8.83
N SER A 66 -32.34 -8.12 -8.09
CA SER A 66 -32.75 -9.54 -8.07
C SER A 66 -34.11 -9.84 -7.43
N GLY A 67 -34.93 -8.84 -7.08
CA GLY A 67 -36.28 -9.02 -6.53
C GLY A 67 -36.37 -9.62 -5.12
N ASP A 68 -35.29 -10.24 -4.64
CA ASP A 68 -35.17 -11.00 -3.39
C ASP A 68 -34.83 -10.12 -2.16
N LYS A 69 -35.20 -8.83 -2.23
CA LYS A 69 -34.71 -7.76 -1.35
C LYS A 69 -35.04 -7.94 0.15
N ALA A 70 -35.95 -8.85 0.48
CA ALA A 70 -36.47 -9.05 1.84
C ALA A 70 -35.87 -10.25 2.58
N THR A 71 -35.01 -11.05 1.93
CA THR A 71 -34.40 -12.21 2.59
C THR A 71 -33.33 -11.76 3.58
N ARG A 72 -33.33 -12.32 4.81
CA ARG A 72 -32.33 -12.03 5.86
C ARG A 72 -30.88 -12.11 5.35
N LYS A 73 -30.62 -13.02 4.41
CA LYS A 73 -29.33 -13.16 3.72
C LYS A 73 -28.95 -11.91 2.94
N VAL A 74 -29.87 -11.36 2.14
CA VAL A 74 -29.64 -10.17 1.32
C VAL A 74 -29.42 -8.94 2.21
N THR A 75 -30.18 -8.79 3.30
CA THR A 75 -29.94 -7.72 4.29
C THR A 75 -28.55 -7.81 4.89
N LYS A 76 -28.09 -9.01 5.24
CA LYS A 76 -26.72 -9.22 5.78
C LYS A 76 -25.65 -8.90 4.73
N GLN A 77 -25.81 -9.36 3.50
CA GLN A 77 -24.89 -9.06 2.40
C GLN A 77 -24.81 -7.54 2.14
N LEU A 78 -25.95 -6.85 2.14
CA LEU A 78 -26.00 -5.41 1.97
C LEU A 78 -25.29 -4.68 3.12
N GLY A 79 -25.45 -5.13 4.36
CA GLY A 79 -24.71 -4.57 5.50
C GLY A 79 -23.19 -4.79 5.42
N HIS A 80 -22.73 -5.88 4.82
CA HIS A 80 -21.29 -6.07 4.56
C HIS A 80 -20.78 -5.09 3.50
N ILE A 81 -21.56 -4.87 2.44
CA ILE A 81 -21.26 -3.91 1.37
C ILE A 81 -21.25 -2.47 1.92
N ASP A 82 -22.26 -2.06 2.66
CA ASP A 82 -22.38 -0.70 3.19
C ASP A 82 -21.23 -0.37 4.16
N ALA A 83 -20.82 -1.33 4.99
CA ALA A 83 -19.67 -1.16 5.87
C ALA A 83 -18.34 -1.05 5.10
N LEU A 84 -18.19 -1.78 3.99
CA LEU A 84 -17.01 -1.61 3.12
C LEU A 84 -17.02 -0.23 2.46
N GLU A 85 -18.16 0.24 1.96
CA GLU A 85 -18.30 1.58 1.38
C GLU A 85 -17.98 2.68 2.41
N ARG A 86 -18.38 2.50 3.67
CA ARG A 86 -18.05 3.41 4.78
C ARG A 86 -16.53 3.52 4.99
N LEU A 87 -15.82 2.40 5.09
CA LEU A 87 -14.36 2.38 5.22
C LEU A 87 -13.66 3.04 4.02
N ILE A 88 -14.12 2.76 2.79
CA ILE A 88 -13.57 3.38 1.58
C ILE A 88 -13.82 4.89 1.56
N SER A 89 -14.99 5.34 2.04
CA SER A 89 -15.32 6.76 2.08
C SER A 89 -14.49 7.56 3.08
N ALA A 90 -14.00 6.91 4.14
CA ALA A 90 -13.07 7.50 5.10
C ALA A 90 -11.64 7.59 4.57
N PHE A 91 -11.32 6.95 3.44
CA PHE A 91 -9.96 6.88 2.90
C PHE A 91 -9.48 8.25 2.39
N PRO A 92 -8.36 8.79 2.91
CA PRO A 92 -7.85 10.12 2.57
C PRO A 92 -7.62 10.35 1.08
N MET A 93 -8.36 11.29 0.48
CA MET A 93 -8.16 11.73 -0.91
C MET A 93 -7.16 12.87 -1.10
N LYS A 94 -6.75 13.51 0.01
CA LYS A 94 -5.81 14.63 -0.03
C LYS A 94 -4.69 14.37 0.95
N ASN A 95 -3.46 14.61 0.50
CA ASN A 95 -2.32 14.62 1.39
C ASN A 95 -2.51 15.70 2.46
N LYS A 96 -2.18 15.39 3.71
CA LYS A 96 -2.06 16.36 4.81
C LYS A 96 -0.94 17.33 4.45
N SER A 97 -1.26 18.34 3.66
CA SER A 97 -0.33 19.36 3.18
C SER A 97 -0.21 20.39 4.29
N GLY A 98 0.59 20.09 5.31
CA GLY A 98 0.51 20.87 6.53
C GLY A 98 1.58 20.61 7.59
N GLU A 99 2.79 20.24 7.19
CA GLU A 99 3.96 20.66 7.96
C GLU A 99 5.05 20.89 6.93
N ALA A 100 5.34 22.16 6.65
CA ALA A 100 6.59 22.48 5.98
C ALA A 100 7.67 21.86 6.85
N LEU A 101 8.30 20.78 6.36
CA LEU A 101 9.45 20.16 7.00
C LEU A 101 10.30 21.31 7.54
N PRO A 102 10.49 21.43 8.87
CA PRO A 102 11.41 22.42 9.40
C PRO A 102 12.70 22.21 8.62
N SER A 103 13.29 23.30 8.15
CA SER A 103 14.55 23.29 7.42
C SER A 103 15.63 22.71 8.34
N ALA A 104 15.66 21.39 8.46
CA ALA A 104 16.58 20.68 9.32
C ALA A 104 17.96 20.85 8.70
N PRO A 105 18.96 21.29 9.48
CA PRO A 105 20.33 21.33 9.01
C PRO A 105 20.80 19.91 8.65
N PRO A 106 21.65 19.74 7.63
CA PRO A 106 22.07 18.44 7.14
C PRO A 106 22.99 17.78 8.17
N GLY A 107 22.63 16.60 8.69
CA GLY A 107 23.54 15.85 9.57
C GLY A 107 23.00 14.62 10.28
N SER A 108 21.71 14.47 10.51
CA SER A 108 21.17 13.28 11.21
C SER A 108 20.64 12.25 10.21
N LEU A 109 21.55 11.47 9.62
CA LEU A 109 21.22 10.20 9.00
C LEU A 109 20.90 9.20 10.13
N GLU A 110 19.67 9.21 10.63
CA GLU A 110 19.17 8.07 11.41
C GLU A 110 18.73 6.99 10.43
N THR A 111 19.48 5.90 10.41
CA THR A 111 19.11 4.65 9.77
C THR A 111 17.85 4.13 10.45
N VAL A 112 16.69 4.31 9.81
CA VAL A 112 15.47 3.59 10.18
C VAL A 112 15.66 2.14 9.75
N ASP A 113 15.86 1.31 10.77
CA ASP A 113 15.87 -0.15 10.76
C ASP A 113 14.60 -0.68 10.07
N GLU A 114 14.76 -1.45 8.99
CA GLU A 114 13.66 -2.16 8.32
C GLU A 114 13.15 -3.25 9.28
N GLY A 115 12.06 -2.93 9.97
CA GLY A 115 11.32 -3.88 10.80
C GLY A 115 10.81 -5.06 9.98
N ASP A 116 11.44 -6.21 10.21
CA ASP A 116 11.04 -7.55 9.84
C ASP A 116 9.55 -7.82 10.15
N ALA A 117 8.74 -7.88 9.10
CA ALA A 117 7.33 -8.28 9.18
C ALA A 117 7.24 -9.80 9.34
N SER A 118 7.46 -10.26 10.57
CA SER A 118 7.16 -11.63 10.96
C SER A 118 5.65 -11.80 11.22
N ASP A 119 5.07 -12.65 10.38
CA ASP A 119 3.93 -13.54 10.58
C ASP A 119 3.20 -13.45 11.94
N ALA A 120 1.96 -12.98 11.90
CA ALA A 120 0.98 -13.21 12.96
C ALA A 120 -0.38 -13.51 12.34
N GLY A 121 -0.63 -14.79 12.08
CA GLY A 121 -1.97 -15.31 11.93
C GLY A 121 -2.74 -15.21 13.25
N ALA A 122 -3.93 -14.62 13.20
CA ALA A 122 -5.09 -15.07 13.97
C ALA A 122 -6.34 -14.38 13.42
N ALA A 123 -7.28 -15.20 12.96
CA ALA A 123 -8.64 -14.78 12.72
C ALA A 123 -9.28 -14.42 14.07
N GLU A 124 -9.16 -13.16 14.46
CA GLU A 124 -9.93 -12.57 15.55
C GLU A 124 -10.94 -11.56 14.97
N ASP A 125 -12.06 -11.49 15.67
CA ASP A 125 -13.42 -11.20 15.22
C ASP A 125 -13.62 -10.01 14.24
N ALA A 126 -14.07 -10.32 13.01
CA ALA A 126 -14.39 -9.34 11.97
C ALA A 126 -15.65 -8.48 12.26
N SER A 127 -16.32 -8.71 13.40
CA SER A 127 -17.51 -7.96 13.81
C SER A 127 -17.19 -6.62 14.47
N GLU A 128 -16.09 -6.50 15.23
CA GLU A 128 -15.69 -5.25 15.91
C GLU A 128 -15.13 -4.18 14.95
N LEU A 129 -14.65 -4.58 13.77
CA LEU A 129 -14.12 -3.66 12.75
C LEU A 129 -15.16 -2.71 12.14
N ALA A 130 -16.46 -2.96 12.34
CA ALA A 130 -17.54 -2.18 11.76
C ALA A 130 -18.09 -1.06 12.68
N ASP A 131 -17.73 -1.04 13.97
CA ASP A 131 -18.34 -0.14 14.96
C ASP A 131 -17.51 1.13 15.24
N ALA A 132 -16.45 1.35 14.45
CA ALA A 132 -15.69 2.60 14.52
C ALA A 132 -16.54 3.78 14.03
N THR A 133 -16.61 4.83 14.85
CA THR A 133 -17.23 6.12 14.49
C THR A 133 -16.49 6.77 13.32
N ASP A 134 -17.17 7.67 12.61
CA ASP A 134 -16.58 8.35 11.45
C ASP A 134 -15.36 9.21 11.86
N GLU A 135 -15.40 9.83 13.04
CA GLU A 135 -14.26 10.52 13.65
C GLU A 135 -13.07 9.59 13.90
N GLN A 136 -13.31 8.38 14.43
CA GLN A 136 -12.23 7.41 14.65
C GLN A 136 -11.62 6.97 13.33
N LEU A 137 -12.44 6.68 12.31
CA LEU A 137 -11.95 6.29 10.98
C LEU A 137 -11.12 7.40 10.31
N ALA A 138 -11.48 8.67 10.51
CA ALA A 138 -10.72 9.81 9.98
C ALA A 138 -9.38 10.05 10.69
N GLN A 139 -9.25 9.65 11.95
CA GLN A 139 -8.02 9.78 12.74
C GLN A 139 -7.04 8.63 12.51
N MET A 140 -7.51 7.51 11.99
CA MET A 140 -6.67 6.34 11.72
C MET A 140 -5.62 6.61 10.66
N ASP A 141 -4.51 5.87 10.76
CA ASP A 141 -3.52 5.85 9.70
C ASP A 141 -4.05 5.16 8.43
N MET A 142 -3.52 5.60 7.29
CA MET A 142 -3.82 5.08 5.96
C MET A 142 -3.61 3.56 5.87
N ALA A 143 -2.50 3.05 6.40
CA ALA A 143 -2.17 1.63 6.30
C ALA A 143 -3.19 0.77 7.07
N THR A 144 -3.52 1.19 8.29
CA THR A 144 -4.54 0.51 9.09
C THR A 144 -5.90 0.55 8.40
N LEU A 145 -6.29 1.69 7.81
CA LEU A 145 -7.55 1.77 7.08
C LEU A 145 -7.58 0.85 5.85
N LEU A 146 -6.47 0.75 5.11
CA LEU A 146 -6.33 -0.17 3.97
C LEU A 146 -6.47 -1.64 4.40
N GLU A 147 -5.84 -2.04 5.50
CA GLU A 147 -5.99 -3.39 6.07
C GLU A 147 -7.44 -3.71 6.43
N ARG A 148 -8.16 -2.75 7.04
CA ARG A 148 -9.57 -2.91 7.35
C ARG A 148 -10.42 -3.05 6.09
N ILE A 149 -10.14 -2.26 5.05
CA ILE A 149 -10.82 -2.36 3.74
C ILE A 149 -10.60 -3.77 3.15
N ARG A 150 -9.37 -4.28 3.13
CA ARG A 150 -9.04 -5.62 2.63
C ARG A 150 -9.77 -6.72 3.40
N ALA A 151 -9.76 -6.65 4.73
CA ALA A 151 -10.46 -7.61 5.58
C ALA A 151 -11.97 -7.59 5.33
N ARG A 152 -12.56 -6.39 5.23
CA ARG A 152 -13.99 -6.23 4.98
C ARG A 152 -14.39 -6.68 3.57
N TYR A 153 -13.54 -6.46 2.58
CA TYR A 153 -13.71 -6.97 1.22
C TYR A 153 -13.76 -8.50 1.20
N LYS A 154 -12.81 -9.18 1.86
CA LYS A 154 -12.81 -10.65 1.99
C LYS A 154 -14.10 -11.17 2.62
N LEU A 155 -14.58 -10.50 3.67
CA LEU A 155 -15.85 -10.85 4.32
C LEU A 155 -17.06 -10.66 3.40
N MET A 156 -17.10 -9.56 2.64
CA MET A 156 -18.14 -9.30 1.65
C MET A 156 -18.16 -10.39 0.58
N CYS A 157 -17.00 -10.73 0.00
CA CYS A 157 -16.85 -11.83 -0.98
C CYS A 157 -17.34 -13.17 -0.41
N ALA A 158 -16.95 -13.52 0.82
CA ALA A 158 -17.40 -14.73 1.50
C ALA A 158 -18.93 -14.77 1.67
N SER A 159 -19.55 -13.63 2.03
CA SER A 159 -21.01 -13.53 2.16
C SER A 159 -21.77 -13.68 0.84
N LEU A 160 -21.14 -13.30 -0.27
CA LEU A 160 -21.67 -13.41 -1.62
C LEU A 160 -21.36 -14.77 -2.28
N GLY A 161 -20.45 -15.56 -1.70
CA GLY A 161 -20.00 -16.85 -2.25
C GLY A 161 -19.05 -16.70 -3.44
N ILE A 162 -18.31 -15.60 -3.54
CA ILE A 162 -17.38 -15.30 -4.63
C ILE A 162 -15.96 -15.41 -4.09
N PRO A 163 -14.99 -15.98 -4.84
CA PRO A 163 -13.60 -15.95 -4.42
C PRO A 163 -13.11 -14.50 -4.35
N ALA A 164 -12.51 -14.13 -3.22
CA ALA A 164 -11.80 -12.86 -3.10
C ALA A 164 -10.57 -12.93 -4.01
N LYS A 165 -10.65 -12.32 -5.19
CA LYS A 165 -9.46 -12.10 -6.01
C LYS A 165 -8.61 -11.05 -5.33
N GLY A 166 -7.35 -11.41 -5.08
CA GLY A 166 -6.29 -10.46 -4.78
C GLY A 166 -6.07 -9.51 -5.96
N THR A 167 -5.46 -8.36 -5.70
CA THR A 167 -5.04 -7.41 -6.74
C THR A 167 -4.02 -8.06 -7.68
N ALA A 168 -3.71 -7.40 -8.81
CA ALA A 168 -2.85 -7.95 -9.86
C ALA A 168 -1.46 -8.41 -9.37
N GLU A 169 -0.95 -7.87 -8.26
CA GLU A 169 0.27 -8.33 -7.60
C GLU A 169 0.10 -9.66 -6.86
N GLU A 170 -0.96 -9.83 -6.07
CA GLU A 170 -1.26 -11.13 -5.43
C GLU A 170 -1.56 -12.21 -6.48
N VAL A 171 -2.17 -11.85 -7.61
CA VAL A 171 -2.39 -12.78 -8.73
C VAL A 171 -1.08 -13.11 -9.45
N SER A 172 -0.18 -12.14 -9.64
CA SER A 172 1.15 -12.40 -10.22
C SER A 172 2.05 -13.24 -9.30
N GLN A 173 2.04 -12.96 -7.99
CA GLN A 173 2.77 -13.75 -6.99
C GLN A 173 2.14 -15.14 -6.78
N SER A 174 0.82 -15.27 -6.76
CA SER A 174 0.12 -16.55 -6.66
C SER A 174 0.24 -17.40 -7.93
N ALA A 175 0.24 -16.78 -9.11
CA ALA A 175 0.53 -17.46 -10.38
C ALA A 175 1.99 -17.92 -10.46
N SER A 176 2.93 -17.10 -9.98
CA SER A 176 4.35 -17.49 -9.84
C SER A 176 4.54 -18.64 -8.84
N ALA A 177 3.87 -18.60 -7.68
CA ALA A 177 3.93 -19.65 -6.67
C ALA A 177 3.23 -20.95 -7.12
N ALA A 178 2.17 -20.87 -7.94
CA ALA A 178 1.53 -22.02 -8.54
C ALA A 178 2.41 -22.66 -9.64
N ALA A 179 3.16 -21.86 -10.42
CA ALA A 179 4.13 -22.35 -11.40
C ALA A 179 5.33 -23.06 -10.73
N SER A 180 5.76 -22.63 -9.54
CA SER A 180 6.82 -23.31 -8.78
C SER A 180 6.46 -24.72 -8.29
N LYS A 181 5.17 -25.10 -8.21
CA LYS A 181 4.77 -26.45 -7.76
C LYS A 181 5.09 -27.56 -8.78
N THR A 182 5.49 -27.20 -10.00
CA THR A 182 5.75 -28.13 -11.10
C THR A 182 7.23 -28.28 -11.42
N THR A 183 8.13 -27.62 -10.69
CA THR A 183 9.58 -27.67 -10.98
C THR A 183 10.37 -28.01 -9.72
N ALA A 184 11.19 -29.07 -9.77
CA ALA A 184 12.10 -29.46 -8.70
C ALA A 184 13.55 -29.31 -9.17
N THR A 185 14.44 -28.80 -8.30
CA THR A 185 15.87 -28.69 -8.61
C THR A 185 16.60 -29.96 -8.16
N ILE A 186 17.13 -30.73 -9.11
CA ILE A 186 17.94 -31.92 -8.85
C ILE A 186 19.36 -31.63 -9.33
N ALA A 187 20.35 -31.76 -8.44
CA ALA A 187 21.77 -31.54 -8.74
C ALA A 187 22.07 -30.18 -9.43
N GLY A 188 21.40 -29.10 -8.99
CA GLY A 188 21.60 -27.76 -9.52
C GLY A 188 20.91 -27.47 -10.86
N ARG A 189 20.10 -28.41 -11.38
CA ARG A 189 19.32 -28.24 -12.60
C ARG A 189 17.83 -28.27 -12.28
N THR A 190 17.09 -27.25 -12.70
CA THR A 190 15.65 -27.17 -12.52
C THR A 190 14.96 -28.09 -13.51
N VAL A 191 14.16 -29.04 -13.03
CA VAL A 191 13.47 -30.06 -13.84
C VAL A 191 11.97 -29.98 -13.58
N ASP A 192 11.20 -29.98 -14.66
CA ASP A 192 9.74 -30.04 -14.62
C ASP A 192 9.27 -31.43 -14.16
N THR A 193 8.59 -31.48 -13.02
CA THR A 193 8.15 -32.72 -12.37
C THR A 193 7.00 -33.41 -13.08
N THR A 194 6.30 -32.73 -14.00
CA THR A 194 5.23 -33.36 -14.81
C THR A 194 5.77 -34.20 -15.96
N GLN A 195 7.06 -34.03 -16.31
CA GLN A 195 7.74 -34.81 -17.35
C GLN A 195 8.43 -36.07 -16.80
N LEU A 196 8.49 -36.21 -15.47
CA LEU A 196 8.98 -37.42 -14.80
C LEU A 196 7.86 -38.48 -14.83
N ARG A 197 7.78 -39.25 -15.91
CA ARG A 197 7.03 -40.50 -15.90
C ARG A 197 7.80 -41.52 -15.06
N PHE A 198 7.29 -41.82 -13.87
CA PHE A 198 7.66 -43.03 -13.14
C PHE A 198 7.06 -44.27 -13.82
#